data_AF-A0A5D4SXD0-F1
#
_entry.id   AF-A0A5D4SXD0-F1
#
_cell.length_a   1.000
_cell.length_b   1.000
_cell.length_c   1.000
_cell.angle_alpha   90.00
_cell.angle_beta   90.00
_cell.angle_gamma   90.00
#
_symmetry.space_group_name_H-M   'P 1'
#
loop_
_entity.id
_entity.type
_entity.pdbx_description
1 polymer ?
#
loop_
_entity_poly.entity_id
_entity_poly.type
_entity_poly.pdbx_seq_one_letter_code
_entity_poly.pdbx_strand_id
1 'polypeptide(L)' 'MNSFLIFLILILTIFIDYYWLDTDRKRWGWMKNWSTRYKVFFFIGFIAVSSLIYLGLNFKYF' A
#
# COMPACT_ATOMS: atom_id res chain seq x y z
N MET A 1 4.93 18.44 -5.20
CA MET A 1 3.82 17.99 -4.35
C MET A 1 4.43 17.61 -3.00
N ASN A 2 3.84 18.00 -1.87
CA ASN A 2 4.44 17.74 -0.55
C ASN A 2 4.70 16.23 -0.39
N SER A 3 5.92 15.80 -0.04
CA SER A 3 6.27 14.39 0.14
C SER A 3 5.34 13.70 1.14
N PHE A 4 4.89 14.43 2.16
CA PHE A 4 3.87 13.95 3.09
C PHE A 4 2.53 13.60 2.40
N LEU A 5 2.06 14.45 1.49
CA LEU A 5 0.84 14.20 0.71
C LEU A 5 0.98 12.95 -0.17
N ILE A 6 2.17 12.71 -0.73
CA ILE A 6 2.41 11.53 -1.57
C ILE A 6 2.32 10.25 -0.74
N PHE A 7 2.94 10.21 0.45
CA PHE A 7 2.79 9.06 1.35
C PHE A 7 1.34 8.84 1.80
N LEU A 8 0.62 9.93 2.11
CA LEU A 8 -0.78 9.86 2.49
C LEU A 8 -1.66 9.29 1.36
N ILE A 9 -1.44 9.74 0.11
CA ILE A 9 -2.13 9.20 -1.07
C ILE A 9 -1.80 7.72 -1.24
N LEU A 10 -0.53 7.33 -1.11
CA LEU A 10 -0.08 5.94 -1.28
C LEU A 10 -0.80 5.01 -0.30
N ILE A 11 -0.87 5.40 0.98
CA ILE A 11 -1.59 4.65 2.01
C ILE A 11 -3.08 4.59 1.68
N LEU A 12 -3.71 5.72 1.39
CA LEU A 12 -5.14 5.78 1.07
C LEU A 12 -5.49 4.92 -0.15
N THR A 13 -4.69 4.95 -1.20
CA THR A 13 -4.90 4.14 -2.40
C THR A 13 -4.92 2.65 -2.07
N ILE A 14 -3.98 2.16 -1.25
CA ILE A 14 -3.94 0.75 -0.86
C ILE A 14 -5.16 0.37 -0.03
N PHE A 15 -5.54 1.22 0.93
CA PHE A 15 -6.70 0.97 1.78
C PHE A 15 -8.01 1.00 0.99
N ILE A 16 -8.20 2.00 0.12
CA ILE A 16 -9.39 2.11 -0.73
C ILE A 16 -9.48 0.93 -1.69
N ASP A 17 -8.37 0.51 -2.31
CA ASP A 17 -8.37 -0.65 -3.21
C ASP A 17 -8.77 -1.94 -2.47
N TYR A 18 -8.19 -2.19 -1.29
CA TYR A 18 -8.45 -3.41 -0.53
C TYR A 18 -9.83 -3.46 0.15
N TYR A 19 -10.31 -2.34 0.68
CA TYR A 19 -11.57 -2.29 1.44
C TYR A 19 -12.78 -1.94 0.60
N TRP A 20 -12.62 -1.11 -0.44
CA TRP A 20 -13.74 -0.60 -1.23
C TRP A 20 -13.79 -1.25 -2.62
N LEU A 21 -12.70 -1.16 -3.39
CA LEU A 21 -12.71 -1.55 -4.81
C LEU A 21 -12.66 -3.07 -5.01
N ASP A 22 -12.05 -3.82 -4.09
CA ASP A 22 -11.98 -5.28 -4.14
C ASP A 22 -13.22 -5.96 -3.53
N THR A 23 -14.41 -5.53 -3.97
CA THR A 23 -15.70 -6.01 -3.45
C THR A 23 -15.88 -7.52 -3.62
N ASP A 24 -15.49 -8.05 -4.78
CA ASP A 24 -15.59 -9.50 -5.09
C ASP A 24 -14.37 -10.31 -4.59
N ARG A 25 -13.42 -9.67 -3.90
CA ARG A 25 -12.15 -10.31 -3.53
C ARG A 25 -11.41 -10.94 -4.72
N LYS A 26 -11.53 -10.37 -5.93
CA LYS A 26 -10.85 -10.92 -7.12
C LYS A 26 -9.35 -10.63 -7.10
N ARG A 27 -8.95 -9.46 -6.57
CA ARG A 27 -7.55 -9.03 -6.51
C ARG A 27 -6.84 -9.54 -5.26
N TRP A 28 -7.50 -9.42 -4.10
CA TRP A 28 -6.91 -9.80 -2.82
C TRP A 28 -7.52 -11.09 -2.24
N GLY A 29 -8.26 -11.86 -3.04
CA GLY A 29 -8.91 -13.10 -2.62
C GLY A 29 -7.96 -14.20 -2.17
N TRP A 30 -6.73 -14.19 -2.64
CA TRP A 30 -5.67 -15.08 -2.16
C TRP A 30 -5.31 -14.83 -0.67
N MET A 31 -5.61 -13.64 -0.13
CA MET A 31 -5.47 -13.34 1.30
C MET A 31 -6.74 -13.64 2.11
N LYS A 32 -7.80 -14.23 1.53
CA LYS A 32 -9.09 -14.42 2.22
C LYS A 32 -8.94 -15.17 3.55
N ASN A 33 -8.14 -16.24 3.56
CA ASN A 33 -7.91 -17.10 4.73
C ASN A 33 -6.77 -16.62 5.64
N TRP A 34 -6.13 -15.50 5.32
CA TRP A 34 -5.06 -14.97 6.15
C TRP A 34 -5.61 -14.36 7.43
N SER A 35 -4.90 -14.56 8.53
CA SER A 35 -5.20 -13.85 9.78
C SER A 35 -5.01 -12.34 9.58
N THR A 36 -5.76 -11.54 10.35
CA THR A 36 -5.65 -10.07 10.30
C THR A 36 -4.21 -9.61 10.53
N ARG A 37 -3.45 -10.31 11.38
CA ARG A 37 -2.03 -10.00 11.64
C ARG A 37 -1.17 -10.16 10.38
N TYR A 38 -1.31 -11.26 9.63
CA TYR A 38 -0.54 -11.46 8.40
C TYR A 38 -0.92 -10.46 7.31
N LYS A 39 -2.20 -10.09 7.20
CA LYS A 39 -2.64 -9.03 6.29
C LYS A 39 -1.98 -7.69 6.63
N VAL A 40 -1.98 -7.31 7.91
CA VAL A 40 -1.33 -6.08 8.38
C VAL A 40 0.17 -6.09 8.09
N PHE A 41 0.87 -7.20 8.38
CA PHE A 41 2.29 -7.33 8.06
C PHE A 41 2.57 -7.17 6.56
N PHE A 42 1.74 -7.76 5.71
CA PHE A 42 1.85 -7.61 4.26
C PHE A 42 1.68 -6.14 3.83
N PHE A 43 0.65 -5.46 4.32
CA PHE A 43 0.42 -4.05 3.97
C PHE A 43 1.54 -3.13 4.47
N ILE A 44 2.07 -3.37 5.68
CA ILE A 44 3.24 -2.64 6.19
C ILE A 44 4.44 -2.84 5.25
N GLY A 45 4.74 -4.09 4.88
CA GLY A 45 5.82 -4.40 3.95
C GLY A 45 5.62 -3.74 2.58
N PHE A 46 4.39 -3.79 2.06
CA PHE A 46 4.04 -3.19 0.78
C PHE A 46 4.21 -1.67 0.79
N ILE A 47 3.76 -1.00 1.85
CA ILE A 47 3.95 0.46 2.04
C ILE A 47 5.44 0.79 2.17
N ALA A 48 6.21 0.01 2.93
CA ALA A 48 7.63 0.22 3.11
C ALA A 48 8.40 0.11 1.79
N VAL A 49 8.15 -0.94 1.00
CA VAL A 49 8.78 -1.13 -0.31
C VAL A 49 8.39 -0.01 -1.28
N SER A 50 7.10 0.34 -1.34
CA SER A 50 6.62 1.44 -2.19
C SER A 50 7.25 2.78 -1.81
N SER A 51 7.45 3.00 -0.51
CA SER A 51 8.13 4.18 0.03
C SER A 51 9.61 4.23 -0.37
N LEU A 52 10.31 3.10 -0.29
CA LEU A 52 11.70 2.99 -0.74
C LEU A 52 11.84 3.24 -2.25
N ILE A 53 10.92 2.72 -3.06
CA ILE A 53 10.87 3.00 -4.51
C ILE A 53 10.67 4.50 -4.74
N TYR A 54 9.72 5.13 -4.05
CA TYR A 54 9.50 6.56 -4.16
C TYR A 54 10.75 7.37 -3.81
N LEU A 55 11.41 7.05 -2.69
CA LEU A 55 12.64 7.72 -2.28
C LEU A 55 13.77 7.50 -3.29
N GLY A 56 13.93 6.27 -3.79
CA GLY A 56 14.95 5.94 -4.80
C GLY A 56 14.75 6.69 -6.12
N LEU A 57 13.50 6.77 -6.61
CA LEU A 57 13.16 7.52 -7.81
C LEU A 57 13.34 9.04 -7.64
N ASN A 58 13.09 9.54 -6.42
CA ASN A 58 13.23 10.96 -6.11
C ASN A 58 14.62 11.33 -5.56
N PHE A 59 15.54 10.38 -5.44
CA PHE A 59 16.86 10.62 -4.84
C PHE A 59 17.65 11.73 -5.54
N LYS A 60 17.49 11.86 -6.87
CA LYS A 60 18.13 12.92 -7.68
C LYS A 60 17.47 14.30 -7.54
N TYR A 61 16.23 14.33 -7.08
CA TYR A 61 15.39 15.54 -7.00
C TYR A 61 15.24 16.06 -5.56
N PHE A 62 15.97 15.44 -4.62
CA PHE A 62 16.09 15.84 -3.23
C PHE A 62 17.29 16.77 -3.00
#